data_AF-A0A1S0TVG6-F1
#
_entry.id   AF-A0A1S0TVG6-F1
#
_cell.length_a   1.000
_cell.length_b   1.000
_cell.length_c   1.000
_cell.angle_alpha   90.00
_cell.angle_beta   90.00
_cell.angle_gamma   90.00
#
_symmetry.space_group_name_H-M   'P 1'
#
loop_
_entity.id
_entity.type
_entity.pdbx_description
1 polymer ?
#
loop_
_entity_poly.entity_id
_entity_poly.type
_entity_poly.pdbx_seq_one_letter_code
_entity_poly.pdbx_strand_id
1 'polypeptide(L)'
;MGKRLTDDIIDAYCDKLQESVDKEVDGMLAMQYILLEPNSIKNLIKGDKNICQVIYDHCRAHYLVLFRNKLNPKRIIVYDPIVPQQDFVFETLNDSVREQILAMFGHLYQDDEIVEIAVETGLSTQNDCWSCGLRAVAFITHLLLGINPANYEYDLEKVGKFIMEIIKMDRPNRKVIAGGQFGQERKGSKSCLAIVRVTKGGNFSIKNEIANVTIKESSAESLLNGGDKVLKGDEKKLSKLMSDNISGDSNSDDNNSNREDGK
;
A
#
# COMPACT_ATOMS: atom_id res chain seq x y z
N MET A 1 -6.78 25.59 19.36
CA MET A 1 -5.79 25.23 18.32
C MET A 1 -5.35 23.80 18.54
N GLY A 2 -5.21 23.01 17.49
CA GLY A 2 -4.68 21.65 17.60
C GLY A 2 -3.16 21.65 17.79
N LYS A 3 -2.62 20.54 18.29
CA LYS A 3 -1.18 20.35 18.52
C LYS A 3 -0.59 19.49 17.40
N ARG A 4 0.49 19.96 16.79
CA ARG A 4 1.25 19.20 15.81
C ARG A 4 1.89 17.99 16.48
N LEU A 5 1.81 16.81 15.86
CA LEU A 5 2.55 15.65 16.31
C LEU A 5 4.04 15.84 16.05
N THR A 6 4.88 15.32 16.95
CA THR A 6 6.32 15.25 16.77
C THR A 6 6.70 13.94 16.09
N ASP A 7 7.89 13.92 15.49
CA ASP A 7 8.46 12.72 14.86
C ASP A 7 8.46 11.54 15.85
N ASP A 8 8.91 11.75 17.08
CA ASP A 8 8.94 10.72 18.13
C ASP A 8 7.57 10.07 18.39
N ILE A 9 6.47 10.83 18.32
CA ILE A 9 5.12 10.30 18.55
C ILE A 9 4.69 9.44 17.35
N ILE A 10 5.00 9.91 16.14
CA ILE A 10 4.68 9.19 14.91
C ILE A 10 5.49 7.90 14.83
N ASP A 11 6.80 7.97 15.11
CA ASP A 11 7.71 6.83 15.10
C ASP A 11 7.30 5.80 16.16
N ALA A 12 7.04 6.22 17.40
CA ALA A 12 6.57 5.33 18.46
C ALA A 12 5.23 4.65 18.11
N TYR A 13 4.33 5.37 17.44
CA TYR A 13 3.10 4.77 16.94
C TYR A 13 3.35 3.76 15.82
N CYS A 14 4.19 4.10 14.85
CA CYS A 14 4.53 3.24 13.72
C CYS A 14 5.21 1.95 14.18
N ASP A 15 6.06 2.00 15.20
CA ASP A 15 6.66 0.82 15.83
C ASP A 15 5.58 -0.12 16.39
N LYS A 16 4.63 0.42 17.16
CA LYS A 16 3.50 -0.35 17.72
C LYS A 16 2.61 -0.92 16.62
N LEU A 17 2.36 -0.15 15.58
CA LEU A 17 1.57 -0.57 14.43
C LEU A 17 2.25 -1.73 13.70
N GLN A 18 3.56 -1.63 13.45
CA GLN A 18 4.38 -2.65 12.79
C GLN A 18 4.46 -3.96 13.59
N GLU A 19 4.56 -3.86 14.92
CA GLU A 19 4.47 -5.02 15.82
C GLU A 19 3.09 -5.69 15.76
N SER A 20 2.01 -4.89 15.70
CA SER A 20 0.63 -5.40 15.74
C SER A 20 0.23 -6.21 14.50
N VAL A 21 0.96 -6.04 13.40
CA VAL A 21 0.75 -6.73 12.11
C VAL A 21 1.84 -7.73 11.78
N ASP A 22 2.59 -8.20 12.79
CA ASP A 22 3.64 -9.22 12.65
C ASP A 22 4.67 -8.88 11.56
N LYS A 23 4.97 -7.59 11.37
CA LYS A 23 5.93 -7.09 10.36
C LYS A 23 5.59 -7.56 8.95
N GLU A 24 4.29 -7.58 8.60
CA GLU A 24 3.81 -7.97 7.26
C GLU A 24 4.19 -6.97 6.15
N VAL A 25 4.65 -5.77 6.52
CA VAL A 25 5.15 -4.74 5.61
C VAL A 25 6.61 -4.40 5.89
N ASP A 26 7.29 -3.87 4.89
CA ASP A 26 8.55 -3.14 5.05
C ASP A 26 8.24 -1.64 5.25
N GLY A 27 9.19 -0.87 5.80
CA GLY A 27 8.99 0.55 6.12
C GLY A 27 8.67 0.75 7.60
N MET A 28 7.86 1.76 7.93
CA MET A 28 7.62 2.23 9.30
C MET A 28 8.91 2.47 10.08
N LEU A 29 9.96 2.89 9.39
CA LEU A 29 11.25 3.21 9.97
C LEU A 29 11.17 4.58 10.63
N ALA A 30 11.96 4.79 11.68
CA ALA A 30 12.14 6.13 12.23
C ALA A 30 12.60 7.09 11.11
N MET A 31 11.92 8.23 10.99
CA MET A 31 12.09 9.12 9.82
C MET A 31 13.53 9.60 9.61
N GLN A 32 14.28 9.78 10.71
CA GLN A 32 15.70 10.14 10.68
C GLN A 32 16.58 9.16 9.88
N TYR A 33 16.24 7.86 9.85
CA TYR A 33 17.05 6.85 9.16
C TYR A 33 16.92 6.91 7.65
N ILE A 34 15.84 7.51 7.12
CA ILE A 34 15.54 7.53 5.69
C ILE A 34 16.64 8.26 4.90
N LEU A 35 17.14 9.38 5.43
CA LEU A 35 18.16 10.19 4.77
C LEU A 35 19.56 9.95 5.32
N LEU A 36 19.70 9.58 6.59
CA LEU A 36 21.01 9.44 7.23
C LEU A 36 21.71 8.12 6.89
N GLU A 37 20.96 7.05 6.64
CA GLU A 37 21.54 5.73 6.35
C GLU A 37 20.94 5.02 5.12
N PRO A 38 20.97 5.62 3.91
CA PRO A 38 20.33 5.01 2.72
C PRO A 38 20.87 3.61 2.39
N ASN A 39 22.15 3.37 2.68
CA ASN A 39 22.78 2.06 2.48
C ASN A 39 22.27 0.98 3.45
N SER A 40 21.80 1.38 4.64
CA SER A 40 21.17 0.47 5.62
C SER A 40 19.75 0.12 5.18
N ILE A 41 19.04 1.04 4.52
CA ILE A 41 17.65 0.87 4.08
C ILE A 41 17.48 -0.33 3.15
N LYS A 42 18.44 -0.60 2.26
CA LYS A 42 18.37 -1.76 1.34
C LYS A 42 18.26 -3.11 2.06
N ASN A 43 18.70 -3.19 3.31
CA ASN A 43 18.60 -4.41 4.12
C ASN A 43 17.24 -4.51 4.83
N LEU A 44 16.56 -3.37 5.02
CA LEU A 44 15.28 -3.24 5.72
C LEU A 44 14.08 -3.23 4.76
N ILE A 45 14.26 -2.71 3.56
CA ILE A 45 13.25 -2.63 2.50
C ILE A 45 13.71 -3.53 1.36
N LYS A 46 13.13 -4.73 1.26
CA LYS A 46 13.52 -5.72 0.24
C LYS A 46 12.58 -5.73 -0.95
N GLY A 47 11.36 -5.22 -0.77
CA GLY A 47 10.36 -5.08 -1.82
C GLY A 47 9.58 -6.35 -2.15
N ASP A 48 9.79 -7.43 -1.38
CA ASP A 48 9.02 -8.68 -1.38
C ASP A 48 7.71 -8.56 -0.58
N LYS A 49 7.60 -7.52 0.26
CA LYS A 49 6.39 -7.12 0.98
C LYS A 49 5.81 -5.81 0.45
N ASN A 50 4.60 -5.48 0.91
CA ASN A 50 4.12 -4.11 0.80
C ASN A 50 5.07 -3.20 1.58
N ILE A 51 5.25 -1.96 1.11
CA ILE A 51 6.05 -0.96 1.81
C ILE A 51 5.13 0.17 2.21
N CYS A 52 5.16 0.57 3.47
CA CYS A 52 4.40 1.72 3.96
C CYS A 52 5.23 2.56 4.93
N GLN A 53 5.31 3.86 4.68
CA GLN A 53 6.21 4.75 5.42
C GLN A 53 5.61 6.15 5.55
N VAL A 54 5.66 6.71 6.76
CA VAL A 54 5.48 8.16 6.95
C VAL A 54 6.81 8.85 6.66
N ILE A 55 6.80 9.90 5.85
CA ILE A 55 7.98 10.72 5.56
C ILE A 55 7.71 12.19 5.88
N TYR A 56 8.78 12.96 6.03
CA TYR A 56 8.73 14.38 6.33
C TYR A 56 9.20 15.21 5.14
N ASP A 57 8.29 15.97 4.55
CA ASP A 57 8.64 16.99 3.57
C ASP A 57 9.27 18.19 4.28
N HIS A 58 10.59 18.33 4.13
CA HIS A 58 11.34 19.44 4.74
C HIS A 58 11.09 20.78 4.04
N CYS A 59 10.68 20.78 2.76
CA CYS A 59 10.38 22.00 2.01
C CYS A 59 9.07 22.64 2.49
N ARG A 60 8.06 21.82 2.78
CA ARG A 60 6.73 22.29 3.23
C ARG A 60 6.50 22.12 4.74
N ALA A 61 7.48 21.56 5.46
CA ALA A 61 7.37 21.18 6.87
C ALA A 61 6.10 20.37 7.13
N HIS A 62 5.94 19.24 6.43
CA HIS A 62 4.68 18.49 6.33
C HIS A 62 4.88 16.97 6.33
N TYR A 63 3.95 16.21 6.92
CA TYR A 63 4.00 14.73 6.90
C TYR A 63 3.14 14.16 5.79
N LEU A 64 3.64 13.15 5.11
CA LEU A 64 2.93 12.42 4.06
C LEU A 64 3.27 10.93 4.11
N VAL A 65 2.47 10.11 3.43
CA VAL A 65 2.64 8.64 3.46
C VAL A 65 3.00 8.10 2.09
N LEU A 66 4.03 7.28 2.04
CA LEU A 66 4.44 6.51 0.88
C LEU A 66 3.90 5.08 1.00
N PHE A 67 3.36 4.56 -0.09
CA PHE A 67 2.87 3.20 -0.16
C PHE A 67 3.29 2.52 -1.48
N ARG A 68 3.83 1.31 -1.40
CA ARG A 68 4.09 0.45 -2.56
C ARG A 68 3.49 -0.92 -2.32
N ASN A 69 2.63 -1.35 -3.24
CA ASN A 69 2.02 -2.67 -3.20
C ASN A 69 2.97 -3.70 -3.85
N LYS A 70 3.24 -4.82 -3.18
CA LYS A 70 4.09 -5.90 -3.72
C LYS A 70 3.54 -6.51 -5.02
N LEU A 71 2.23 -6.50 -5.20
CA LEU A 71 1.55 -6.99 -6.41
C LEU A 71 1.60 -5.98 -7.57
N ASN A 72 1.89 -4.72 -7.28
CA ASN A 72 2.14 -3.69 -8.29
C ASN A 72 3.46 -2.97 -7.99
N PRO A 73 4.60 -3.68 -8.13
CA PRO A 73 5.90 -3.23 -7.63
C PRO A 73 6.44 -1.99 -8.36
N LYS A 74 5.88 -1.65 -9.53
CA LYS A 74 6.27 -0.49 -10.33
C LYS A 74 5.53 0.78 -9.94
N ARG A 75 4.62 0.75 -8.95
CA ARG A 75 3.90 1.94 -8.50
C ARG A 75 4.19 2.26 -7.04
N ILE A 76 4.61 3.50 -6.81
CA ILE A 76 4.70 4.13 -5.51
C ILE A 76 3.58 5.16 -5.44
N ILE A 77 2.74 5.09 -4.42
CA ILE A 77 1.64 6.03 -4.18
C ILE A 77 2.02 6.96 -3.05
N VAL A 78 1.81 8.25 -3.25
CA VAL A 78 2.02 9.32 -2.30
C VAL A 78 0.67 9.83 -1.82
N TYR A 79 0.43 9.70 -0.51
CA TYR A 79 -0.74 10.24 0.18
C TYR A 79 -0.33 11.52 0.90
N ASP A 80 -0.56 12.64 0.24
CA ASP A 80 -0.29 13.98 0.75
C ASP A 80 -1.58 14.62 1.27
N PRO A 81 -1.71 14.92 2.58
CA PRO A 81 -2.91 15.55 3.10
C PRO A 81 -3.17 16.98 2.59
N ILE A 82 -2.17 17.70 2.06
CA ILE A 82 -2.29 19.12 1.64
C ILE A 82 -2.69 19.28 0.17
N VAL A 83 -2.87 18.20 -0.62
CA VAL A 83 -3.03 18.21 -2.10
C VAL A 83 -3.44 19.58 -2.69
N PRO A 84 -2.49 20.32 -3.26
CA PRO A 84 -2.72 21.65 -3.83
C PRO A 84 -3.74 21.66 -4.96
N GLN A 85 -4.30 22.84 -5.28
CA GLN A 85 -5.25 22.99 -6.38
C GLN A 85 -4.58 23.20 -7.75
N GLN A 86 -3.31 23.62 -7.80
CA GLN A 86 -2.52 23.82 -9.03
C GLN A 86 -1.19 23.08 -8.95
N ASP A 87 -0.75 22.48 -10.06
CA ASP A 87 0.53 21.75 -10.21
C ASP A 87 0.91 20.83 -9.04
N PHE A 88 -0.11 20.25 -8.40
CA PHE A 88 0.00 19.50 -7.15
C PHE A 88 0.98 18.34 -7.22
N VAL A 89 1.20 17.76 -8.40
CA VAL A 89 2.21 16.71 -8.62
C VAL A 89 3.61 17.26 -8.38
N PHE A 90 3.95 18.42 -8.93
CA PHE A 90 5.26 19.03 -8.78
C PHE A 90 5.48 19.54 -7.36
N GLU A 91 4.46 20.14 -6.75
CA GLU A 91 4.54 20.61 -5.37
C GLU A 91 4.70 19.45 -4.37
N THR A 92 3.95 18.35 -4.57
CA THR A 92 4.06 17.13 -3.76
C THR A 92 5.41 16.45 -3.98
N LEU A 93 5.84 16.32 -5.23
CA LEU A 93 7.08 15.66 -5.62
C LEU A 93 8.23 16.68 -5.76
N ASN A 94 8.36 17.55 -4.75
CA ASN A 94 9.52 18.43 -4.61
C ASN A 94 10.79 17.66 -4.25
N ASP A 95 11.92 18.37 -4.21
CA ASP A 95 13.25 17.77 -4.00
C ASP A 95 13.32 16.92 -2.72
N SER A 96 12.77 17.41 -1.60
CA SER A 96 12.78 16.69 -0.31
C SER A 96 12.04 15.36 -0.37
N VAL A 97 10.88 15.33 -1.04
CA VAL A 97 10.08 14.11 -1.19
C VAL A 97 10.73 13.14 -2.18
N ARG A 98 11.26 13.65 -3.30
CA ARG A 98 11.93 12.80 -4.32
C ARG A 98 13.18 12.15 -3.77
N GLU A 99 13.99 12.86 -2.99
CA GLU A 99 15.19 12.31 -2.35
C GLU A 99 14.84 11.16 -1.40
N GLN A 100 13.78 11.31 -0.59
CA GLN A 100 13.33 10.25 0.30
C GLN A 100 12.76 9.05 -0.47
N ILE A 101 11.98 9.27 -1.53
CA ILE A 101 11.52 8.19 -2.42
C ILE A 101 12.72 7.46 -3.05
N LEU A 102 13.74 8.20 -3.51
CA LEU A 102 14.94 7.62 -4.10
C LEU A 102 15.74 6.81 -3.07
N ALA A 103 15.93 7.33 -1.87
CA ALA A 103 16.64 6.63 -0.79
C ALA A 103 15.92 5.34 -0.37
N MET A 104 14.59 5.36 -0.36
CA MET A 104 13.77 4.22 0.05
C MET A 104 13.56 3.15 -1.00
N PHE A 105 13.41 3.54 -2.26
CA PHE A 105 12.96 2.63 -3.32
C PHE A 105 13.97 2.50 -4.47
N GLY A 106 14.95 3.40 -4.57
CA GLY A 106 15.90 3.43 -5.68
C GLY A 106 16.67 2.12 -5.86
N HIS A 107 16.99 1.41 -4.78
CA HIS A 107 17.70 0.12 -4.86
C HIS A 107 16.81 -1.04 -5.37
N LEU A 108 15.49 -0.84 -5.45
CA LEU A 108 14.55 -1.86 -5.94
C LEU A 108 14.41 -1.87 -7.47
N TYR A 109 14.97 -0.88 -8.16
CA TYR A 109 14.79 -0.68 -9.60
C TYR A 109 16.12 -0.61 -10.34
N GLN A 110 16.09 -1.02 -11.61
CA GLN A 110 17.20 -0.75 -12.52
C GLN A 110 17.22 0.72 -12.95
N ASP A 111 18.37 1.21 -13.40
CA ASP A 111 18.54 2.64 -13.73
C ASP A 111 17.60 3.11 -14.87
N ASP A 112 17.36 2.25 -15.85
CA ASP A 112 16.50 2.48 -17.01
C ASP A 112 15.04 2.04 -16.81
N GLU A 113 14.72 1.40 -15.68
CA GLU A 113 13.39 0.90 -15.40
C GLU A 113 12.39 2.05 -15.17
N ILE A 114 11.25 1.99 -15.87
CA ILE A 114 10.15 2.94 -15.69
C ILE A 114 9.36 2.59 -14.43
N VAL A 115 9.29 3.56 -13.52
CA VAL A 115 8.53 3.53 -12.27
C VAL A 115 7.42 4.57 -12.34
N GLU A 116 6.24 4.21 -11.85
CA GLU A 116 5.09 5.11 -11.67
C GLU A 116 5.11 5.69 -10.26
N ILE A 117 5.23 7.01 -10.13
CA ILE A 117 4.94 7.72 -8.88
C ILE A 117 3.55 8.33 -9.03
N ALA A 118 2.63 7.94 -8.17
CA ALA A 118 1.24 8.37 -8.20
C ALA A 118 0.94 9.25 -6.99
N VAL A 119 0.35 10.42 -7.19
CA VAL A 119 -0.18 11.25 -6.09
C VAL A 119 -1.67 10.95 -5.96
N GLU A 120 -2.12 10.57 -4.76
CA GLU A 120 -3.54 10.41 -4.45
C GLU A 120 -4.18 11.79 -4.22
N THR A 121 -5.07 12.18 -5.13
CA THR A 121 -5.77 13.47 -5.12
C THR A 121 -7.20 13.38 -4.61
N GLY A 122 -7.71 12.17 -4.42
CA GLY A 122 -9.05 11.93 -3.90
C GLY A 122 -9.17 12.10 -2.39
N LEU A 123 -8.14 12.55 -1.65
CA LEU A 123 -8.15 12.65 -0.19
C LEU A 123 -9.10 13.73 0.35
N SER A 124 -9.35 13.69 1.66
CA SER A 124 -9.85 14.86 2.37
C SER A 124 -8.69 15.83 2.61
N THR A 125 -8.73 16.98 1.95
CA THR A 125 -7.66 18.00 2.04
C THR A 125 -7.61 18.62 3.44
N GLN A 126 -6.40 18.73 3.96
CA GLN A 126 -6.10 19.50 5.15
C GLN A 126 -6.15 21.00 4.85
N ASN A 127 -6.93 21.74 5.64
CA ASN A 127 -7.06 23.20 5.53
C ASN A 127 -6.46 23.94 6.73
N ASP A 128 -5.61 23.26 7.52
CA ASP A 128 -4.96 23.79 8.71
C ASP A 128 -3.42 23.56 8.65
N CYS A 129 -2.66 24.06 9.62
CA CYS A 129 -1.20 23.96 9.65
C CYS A 129 -0.62 22.89 10.60
N TRP A 130 -1.45 22.02 11.20
CA TRP A 130 -1.03 21.18 12.33
C TRP A 130 -1.49 19.71 12.24
N SER A 131 -2.53 19.39 11.45
CA SER A 131 -3.16 18.07 11.44
C SER A 131 -2.48 17.04 10.55
N CYS A 132 -1.43 17.42 9.83
CA CYS A 132 -0.73 16.55 8.88
C CYS A 132 -0.22 15.25 9.51
N GLY A 133 0.37 15.33 10.71
CA GLY A 133 0.84 14.14 11.42
C GLY A 133 -0.31 13.20 11.82
N LEU A 134 -1.44 13.76 12.28
CA LEU A 134 -2.63 12.96 12.62
C LEU A 134 -3.18 12.27 11.37
N ARG A 135 -3.30 13.00 10.27
CA ARG A 135 -3.77 12.45 8.99
C ARG A 135 -2.83 11.37 8.47
N ALA A 136 -1.52 11.60 8.48
CA ALA A 136 -0.52 10.61 8.08
C ALA A 136 -0.63 9.32 8.89
N VAL A 137 -0.79 9.42 10.21
CA VAL A 137 -0.99 8.26 11.09
C VAL A 137 -2.31 7.53 10.79
N ALA A 138 -3.39 8.27 10.53
CA ALA A 138 -4.65 7.66 10.13
C ALA A 138 -4.52 6.94 8.77
N PHE A 139 -3.82 7.56 7.81
CA PHE A 139 -3.59 6.99 6.48
C PHE A 139 -2.79 5.69 6.55
N ILE A 140 -1.65 5.67 7.24
CA ILE A 140 -0.80 4.48 7.35
C ILE A 140 -1.53 3.33 8.05
N THR A 141 -2.35 3.65 9.06
CA THR A 141 -3.20 2.67 9.74
C THR A 141 -4.21 2.03 8.79
N HIS A 142 -4.96 2.86 8.05
CA HIS A 142 -5.95 2.38 7.09
C HIS A 142 -5.29 1.59 5.95
N LEU A 143 -4.16 2.06 5.41
CA LEU A 143 -3.44 1.37 4.36
C LEU A 143 -3.01 -0.05 4.77
N LEU A 144 -2.53 -0.23 6.00
CA LEU A 144 -2.22 -1.55 6.56
C LEU A 144 -3.44 -2.45 6.71
N LEU A 145 -4.60 -1.88 7.02
CA LEU A 145 -5.85 -2.61 7.12
C LEU A 145 -6.49 -2.90 5.75
N GLY A 146 -5.85 -2.49 4.64
CA GLY A 146 -6.43 -2.62 3.30
C GLY A 146 -7.59 -1.65 3.06
N ILE A 147 -7.62 -0.53 3.78
CA ILE A 147 -8.63 0.52 3.65
C ILE A 147 -7.99 1.69 2.89
N ASN A 148 -8.61 2.15 1.81
CA ASN A 148 -8.10 3.30 1.08
C ASN A 148 -8.41 4.61 1.84
N PRO A 149 -7.39 5.40 2.25
CA PRO A 149 -7.61 6.66 2.95
C PRO A 149 -8.46 7.67 2.19
N ALA A 150 -8.47 7.64 0.85
CA ALA A 150 -9.31 8.50 0.02
C ALA A 150 -10.80 8.28 0.26
N ASN A 151 -11.21 7.14 0.83
CA ASN A 151 -12.63 6.86 1.08
C ASN A 151 -13.11 7.41 2.43
N TYR A 152 -12.24 8.01 3.24
CA TYR A 152 -12.53 8.35 4.64
C TYR A 152 -12.35 9.83 4.96
N GLU A 153 -13.18 10.34 5.86
CA GLU A 153 -13.00 11.58 6.59
C GLU A 153 -12.60 11.25 8.02
N TYR A 154 -11.57 11.90 8.54
CA TYR A 154 -11.02 11.58 9.84
C TYR A 154 -11.46 12.58 10.91
N ASP A 155 -11.89 12.05 12.04
CA ASP A 155 -12.12 12.83 13.26
C ASP A 155 -10.77 12.97 13.97
N LEU A 156 -10.13 14.12 13.78
CA LEU A 156 -8.76 14.37 14.26
C LEU A 156 -8.61 14.25 15.77
N GLU A 157 -9.66 14.52 16.55
CA GLU A 157 -9.63 14.34 18.00
C GLU A 157 -9.61 12.85 18.36
N LYS A 158 -10.44 12.05 17.69
CA LYS A 158 -10.45 10.59 17.88
C LYS A 158 -9.15 9.95 17.39
N VAL A 159 -8.60 10.41 16.27
CA VAL A 159 -7.27 9.98 15.80
C VAL A 159 -6.22 10.23 16.88
N GLY A 160 -6.17 11.45 17.44
CA GLY A 160 -5.22 11.78 18.50
C GLY A 160 -5.36 10.90 19.75
N LYS A 161 -6.60 10.64 20.19
CA LYS A 161 -6.87 9.73 21.32
C LYS A 161 -6.40 8.31 21.02
N PHE A 162 -6.76 7.79 19.85
CA PHE A 162 -6.38 6.46 19.40
C PHE A 162 -4.87 6.27 19.37
N ILE A 163 -4.12 7.23 18.80
CA ILE A 163 -2.65 7.20 18.78
C ILE A 163 -2.08 7.07 20.19
N MET A 164 -2.55 7.92 21.11
CA MET A 164 -2.05 7.92 22.48
C MET A 164 -2.41 6.66 23.25
N GLU A 165 -3.56 6.04 22.97
CA GLU A 165 -3.95 4.75 23.52
C GLU A 165 -3.00 3.65 23.03
N ILE A 166 -2.75 3.57 21.72
CA ILE A 166 -1.88 2.55 21.12
C ILE A 166 -0.43 2.68 21.61
N ILE A 167 0.13 3.89 21.69
CA ILE A 167 1.51 4.10 22.18
C ILE A 167 1.66 3.62 23.63
N LYS A 168 0.63 3.79 24.46
CA LYS A 168 0.64 3.38 25.88
C LYS A 168 0.41 1.88 26.06
N MET A 169 -0.08 1.17 25.04
CA MET A 169 -0.25 -0.27 25.10
C MET A 169 1.09 -0.97 24.97
N ASP A 170 1.32 -1.97 25.82
CA ASP A 170 2.55 -2.76 25.77
C ASP A 170 2.66 -3.49 24.42
N ARG A 171 1.62 -4.23 24.02
CA ARG A 171 1.57 -4.98 22.75
C ARG A 171 0.18 -4.93 22.12
N PRO A 172 -0.15 -3.89 21.33
CA PRO A 172 -1.40 -3.86 20.58
C PRO A 172 -1.36 -4.96 19.51
N ASN A 173 -2.49 -5.64 19.30
CA ASN A 173 -2.64 -6.62 18.24
C ASN A 173 -3.52 -6.06 17.11
N ARG A 174 -3.49 -6.72 15.95
CA ARG A 174 -4.28 -6.32 14.78
C ARG A 174 -5.76 -6.07 15.07
N LYS A 175 -6.40 -6.83 15.96
CA LYS A 175 -7.83 -6.66 16.29
C LYS A 175 -8.08 -5.32 16.99
N VAL A 176 -7.17 -4.90 17.86
CA VAL A 176 -7.25 -3.59 18.52
C VAL A 176 -7.11 -2.48 17.49
N ILE A 177 -6.14 -2.60 16.58
CA ILE A 177 -5.93 -1.60 15.52
C ILE A 177 -7.14 -1.52 14.59
N ALA A 178 -7.65 -2.66 14.13
CA ALA A 178 -8.81 -2.75 13.26
C ALA A 178 -10.12 -2.29 13.92
N GLY A 179 -10.21 -2.36 15.25
CA GLY A 179 -11.33 -1.85 16.02
C GLY A 179 -11.34 -0.34 16.22
N GLY A 180 -10.28 0.38 15.81
CA GLY A 180 -10.18 1.83 15.94
C GLY A 180 -11.26 2.56 15.14
N GLN A 181 -12.08 3.36 15.82
CA GLN A 181 -13.13 4.17 15.19
C GLN A 181 -12.76 5.66 15.25
N PHE A 182 -11.93 6.10 14.31
CA PHE A 182 -11.40 7.48 14.25
C PHE A 182 -11.70 8.20 12.93
N GLY A 183 -12.60 7.64 12.11
CA GLY A 183 -13.07 8.25 10.88
C GLY A 183 -14.40 7.66 10.41
N GLN A 184 -14.92 8.21 9.33
CA GLN A 184 -16.16 7.76 8.68
C GLN A 184 -15.99 7.73 7.16
N GLU A 185 -16.67 6.80 6.50
CA GLU A 185 -16.68 6.74 5.04
C GLU A 185 -17.35 7.97 4.43
N ARG A 186 -16.73 8.52 3.40
CA ARG A 186 -17.24 9.66 2.64
C ARG A 186 -18.10 9.14 1.50
N LYS A 187 -19.40 9.42 1.55
CA LYS A 187 -20.34 9.06 0.47
C LYS A 187 -19.91 9.69 -0.85
N GLY A 188 -19.80 8.87 -1.89
CA GLY A 188 -19.41 9.31 -3.23
C GLY A 188 -17.94 9.67 -3.39
N SER A 189 -17.10 9.42 -2.38
CA SER A 189 -15.65 9.57 -2.53
C SER A 189 -15.12 8.59 -3.58
N LYS A 190 -14.11 9.05 -4.31
CA LYS A 190 -13.38 8.25 -5.30
C LYS A 190 -11.90 8.50 -5.10
N SER A 191 -11.14 7.42 -5.09
CA SER A 191 -9.69 7.52 -5.22
C SER A 191 -9.37 7.98 -6.63
N CYS A 192 -8.43 8.91 -6.71
CA CYS A 192 -8.00 9.56 -7.92
C CYS A 192 -6.48 9.65 -7.90
N LEU A 193 -5.82 8.95 -8.82
CA LEU A 193 -4.36 8.94 -8.89
C LEU A 193 -3.88 9.78 -10.05
N ALA A 194 -3.01 10.75 -9.77
CA ALA A 194 -2.24 11.47 -10.77
C ALA A 194 -0.88 10.81 -10.92
N ILE A 195 -0.66 10.16 -12.07
CA ILE A 195 0.50 9.29 -12.27
C ILE A 195 1.56 9.98 -13.12
N VAL A 196 2.80 10.02 -12.62
CA VAL A 196 3.99 10.36 -13.39
C VAL A 196 4.87 9.14 -13.58
N ARG A 197 5.52 9.08 -14.74
CA ARG A 197 6.47 8.01 -15.10
C ARG A 197 7.87 8.57 -15.06
N VAL A 198 8.73 7.93 -14.28
CA VAL A 198 10.11 8.35 -14.03
C VAL A 198 11.04 7.15 -14.10
N THR A 199 12.35 7.40 -14.14
CA THR A 199 13.37 6.35 -14.04
C THR A 199 14.32 6.66 -12.90
N LYS A 200 14.97 5.61 -12.36
CA LYS A 200 15.96 5.76 -11.29
C LYS A 200 17.20 6.51 -11.77
N GLY A 201 17.68 6.27 -12.99
CA GLY A 201 18.81 6.99 -13.58
C GLY A 201 18.53 8.47 -13.82
N GLY A 202 17.25 8.87 -13.88
CA GLY A 202 16.82 10.26 -13.81
C GLY A 202 16.62 10.79 -12.38
N ASN A 203 17.02 10.04 -11.34
CA ASN A 203 16.78 10.33 -9.92
C ASN A 203 15.32 10.64 -9.61
N PHE A 204 14.40 9.93 -10.28
CA PHE A 204 12.96 10.18 -10.19
C PHE A 204 12.54 11.62 -10.51
N SER A 205 13.36 12.38 -11.25
CA SER A 205 13.03 13.75 -11.66
C SER A 205 11.85 13.80 -12.62
N ILE A 206 11.09 14.90 -12.53
CA ILE A 206 9.93 15.18 -13.37
C ILE A 206 10.35 16.35 -14.27
N LYS A 207 10.36 16.16 -15.59
CA LYS A 207 10.67 17.25 -16.53
C LYS A 207 9.41 18.09 -16.74
N ASN A 208 9.58 19.42 -16.75
CA ASN A 208 8.50 20.42 -16.91
C ASN A 208 7.70 20.29 -18.22
N GLU A 209 8.25 19.62 -19.23
CA GLU A 209 7.56 19.39 -20.50
C GLU A 209 7.00 17.96 -20.52
N ILE A 210 5.69 17.86 -20.26
CA ILE A 210 4.87 16.66 -20.46
C ILE A 210 5.27 15.48 -19.56
N ALA A 211 5.16 15.67 -18.24
CA ALA A 211 4.69 14.53 -17.46
C ALA A 211 3.29 14.20 -17.99
N ASN A 212 3.12 13.07 -18.68
CA ASN A 212 1.80 12.56 -19.08
C ASN A 212 1.04 12.16 -17.80
N VAL A 213 0.59 13.16 -17.05
CA VAL A 213 -0.19 12.99 -15.82
C VAL A 213 -1.47 12.28 -16.22
N THR A 214 -1.48 10.97 -15.98
CA THR A 214 -2.66 10.17 -16.25
C THR A 214 -3.48 10.17 -14.99
N ILE A 215 -4.69 10.74 -15.06
CA ILE A 215 -5.66 10.69 -13.98
C ILE A 215 -6.43 9.38 -14.09
N LYS A 216 -6.36 8.55 -13.04
CA LYS A 216 -7.17 7.32 -12.94
C LYS A 216 -8.09 7.41 -11.73
N GLU A 217 -9.39 7.43 -12.00
CA GLU A 217 -10.39 7.21 -10.97
C GLU A 217 -10.54 5.70 -10.71
N SER A 218 -10.58 5.31 -9.44
CA SER A 218 -11.02 3.97 -9.05
C SER A 218 -12.27 4.07 -8.18
N SER A 219 -13.30 3.30 -8.54
CA SER A 219 -14.32 2.90 -7.56
C SER A 219 -13.66 1.96 -6.53
N ALA A 220 -14.23 1.93 -5.33
CA ALA A 220 -13.67 1.37 -4.09
C ALA A 220 -13.09 -0.07 -4.14
N GLU A 221 -13.22 -0.79 -5.26
CA GLU A 221 -12.84 -2.20 -5.41
C GLU A 221 -11.54 -2.46 -6.19
N SER A 222 -10.92 -1.47 -6.86
CA SER A 222 -9.89 -1.77 -7.89
C SER A 222 -8.42 -1.49 -7.55
N LEU A 223 -8.09 -0.98 -6.35
CA LEU A 223 -6.68 -0.81 -5.93
C LEU A 223 -6.10 -2.01 -5.18
N LEU A 224 -6.96 -2.90 -4.67
CA LEU A 224 -6.57 -4.09 -3.91
C LEU A 224 -6.89 -5.41 -4.62
N ASN A 225 -7.79 -5.41 -5.60
CA ASN A 225 -8.13 -6.60 -6.39
C ASN A 225 -7.39 -6.65 -7.73
N GLY A 226 -6.09 -6.92 -7.68
CA GLY A 226 -5.37 -7.56 -8.78
C GLY A 226 -5.50 -9.10 -8.78
N GLY A 227 -6.33 -9.67 -7.89
CA GLY A 227 -6.24 -11.09 -7.51
C GLY A 227 -7.48 -11.96 -7.75
N ASP A 228 -8.59 -11.46 -8.28
CA ASP A 228 -9.87 -12.20 -8.25
C ASP A 228 -10.48 -12.56 -9.61
N LYS A 229 -9.63 -12.78 -10.63
CA LYS A 229 -10.06 -13.35 -11.93
C LYS A 229 -9.37 -14.65 -12.35
N VAL A 230 -8.50 -15.25 -11.54
CA VAL A 230 -7.78 -16.49 -11.94
C VAL A 230 -8.24 -17.75 -11.18
N LEU A 231 -9.07 -17.67 -10.14
CA LEU A 231 -9.47 -18.86 -9.36
C LEU A 231 -10.95 -19.27 -9.43
N LYS A 232 -11.73 -18.79 -10.42
CA LYS A 232 -13.10 -19.29 -10.67
C LYS A 232 -13.28 -20.05 -12.00
N GLY A 233 -12.19 -20.27 -12.74
CA GLY A 233 -12.20 -21.00 -14.02
C GLY A 233 -12.01 -22.52 -13.90
N ASP A 234 -11.30 -22.99 -12.88
CA ASP A 234 -10.79 -24.37 -12.88
C ASP A 234 -11.54 -25.35 -11.96
N GLU A 235 -12.35 -24.88 -11.00
CA GLU A 235 -13.18 -25.78 -10.17
C GLU A 235 -14.40 -26.35 -10.91
N LYS A 236 -14.86 -25.68 -11.99
CA LYS A 236 -15.91 -26.23 -12.87
C LYS A 236 -15.37 -27.23 -13.91
N LYS A 237 -14.06 -27.24 -14.17
CA LYS A 237 -13.43 -28.22 -15.06
C LYS A 237 -13.08 -29.52 -14.35
N LEU A 238 -12.70 -29.46 -13.07
CA LEU A 238 -12.44 -30.68 -12.28
C LEU A 238 -13.73 -31.42 -11.89
N SER A 239 -14.82 -30.71 -11.57
CA SER A 239 -16.11 -31.36 -11.22
C SER A 239 -16.82 -31.97 -12.43
N LYS A 240 -16.55 -31.48 -13.66
CA LYS A 240 -17.09 -32.05 -14.90
C LYS A 240 -16.31 -33.26 -15.42
N LEU A 241 -15.03 -33.39 -15.08
CA LEU A 241 -14.21 -34.56 -15.42
C LEU A 241 -14.43 -35.76 -14.47
N MET A 242 -15.01 -35.53 -13.28
CA MET A 242 -15.38 -36.61 -12.35
C MET A 242 -16.84 -37.07 -12.47
N SER A 243 -17.73 -36.31 -13.10
CA SER A 243 -19.12 -36.70 -13.34
C SER A 243 -19.34 -37.50 -14.62
N ASP A 244 -18.42 -37.43 -15.58
CA ASP A 244 -18.60 -38.00 -16.93
C ASP A 244 -18.00 -39.42 -17.08
N ASN A 245 -17.51 -40.04 -15.98
CA ASN A 245 -16.93 -41.39 -15.98
C ASN A 245 -17.77 -42.45 -15.23
N ILE A 246 -19.04 -42.17 -14.93
CA ILE A 246 -19.95 -43.19 -14.38
C ILE A 246 -21.22 -43.25 -15.23
N SER A 247 -21.10 -43.80 -16.44
CA SER A 247 -22.23 -44.40 -17.13
C SER A 247 -21.77 -45.37 -18.22
N GLY A 248 -22.00 -46.66 -17.97
CA GLY A 248 -22.25 -47.68 -18.99
C GLY A 248 -21.02 -48.34 -19.61
N ASP A 249 -20.65 -49.52 -19.11
CA ASP A 249 -20.96 -50.74 -19.86
C ASP A 249 -20.56 -51.98 -19.04
N SER A 250 -21.57 -52.75 -18.65
CA SER A 250 -21.38 -54.11 -18.17
C SER A 250 -22.43 -54.98 -18.87
N ASN A 251 -22.00 -55.57 -19.99
CA ASN A 251 -22.59 -56.78 -20.55
C ASN A 251 -21.45 -57.66 -21.10
N SER A 252 -21.19 -58.74 -20.37
CA SER A 252 -21.13 -60.13 -20.85
C SER A 252 -20.45 -60.38 -22.21
N ASP A 253 -19.26 -60.98 -22.24
CA ASP A 253 -19.08 -62.45 -22.21
C ASP A 253 -17.66 -62.88 -22.64
N ASP A 254 -17.17 -63.87 -21.91
CA ASP A 254 -16.31 -64.99 -22.31
C ASP A 254 -15.32 -64.82 -23.48
N ASN A 255 -14.03 -65.00 -23.16
CA ASN A 255 -13.26 -66.05 -23.82
C ASN A 255 -12.05 -66.47 -22.98
N ASN A 256 -12.20 -67.66 -22.40
CA ASN A 256 -11.18 -68.43 -21.71
C ASN A 256 -10.30 -69.13 -22.76
N SER A 257 -8.98 -68.92 -22.73
CA SER A 257 -8.02 -69.80 -23.40
C SER A 257 -6.76 -70.01 -22.54
N ASN A 258 -6.78 -71.13 -21.83
CA ASN A 258 -5.76 -72.19 -21.82
C ASN A 258 -4.26 -71.82 -21.88
N ARG A 259 -3.56 -72.23 -20.80
CA ARG A 259 -2.34 -73.06 -20.69
C ARG A 259 -1.28 -72.47 -19.75
N GLU A 260 -1.02 -73.15 -18.63
CA GLU A 260 0.20 -73.95 -18.32
C GLU A 260 1.43 -73.04 -18.10
N ASP A 261 2.20 -73.07 -17.01
CA ASP A 261 2.65 -74.16 -16.13
C ASP A 261 3.18 -73.57 -14.80
N GLY A 262 3.31 -74.41 -13.76
CA GLY A 262 4.46 -74.28 -12.85
C GLY A 262 4.29 -74.62 -11.36
N LYS A 263 4.41 -75.92 -11.06
CA LYS A 263 4.78 -76.58 -9.78
C LYS A 263 3.71 -76.82 -8.71
#